data_AF-A0A139WN99-F1
#
_entry.id   AF-A0A139WN99-F1
#
_cell.length_a   1.000
_cell.length_b   1.000
_cell.length_c   1.000
_cell.angle_alpha   90.00
_cell.angle_beta   90.00
_cell.angle_gamma   90.00
#
_symmetry.space_group_name_H-M   'P 1'
#
loop_
_entity.id
_entity.type
_entity.pdbx_description
1 polymer ?
#
loop_
_entity_poly.entity_id
_entity_poly.type
_entity_poly.pdbx_seq_one_letter_code
_entity_poly.pdbx_strand_id
1 'polypeptide(L)'
;MKNIILQGLPGVGKTTLTKKIANKLKDLAVDVTGFYTEELRENNYRIGFDVVTLDNKRGILARKTNAGDNSKYKVGNYSVHIEEFEKLVLPIFDNVKSIIIIDEIGKMEMFSKTFQANVERVITDKSIRVVATQHQSFNYRERGKQGQVT
;
A
#
# COMPACT_ATOMS: atom_id res chain seq x y z
N MET A 1 -6.05 21.49 -3.95
CA MET A 1 -5.64 20.28 -3.19
C MET A 1 -4.85 19.37 -4.12
N LYS A 2 -3.72 18.81 -3.68
CA LYS A 2 -2.81 18.07 -4.56
C LYS A 2 -2.83 16.56 -4.35
N ASN A 3 -2.83 16.13 -3.08
CA ASN A 3 -2.85 14.71 -2.68
C ASN A 3 -4.05 14.45 -1.76
N ILE A 4 -4.71 13.32 -1.94
CA ILE A 4 -5.84 12.86 -1.11
C ILE A 4 -5.34 11.66 -0.30
N ILE A 5 -5.41 11.77 1.03
CA ILE A 5 -5.12 10.66 1.93
C ILE A 5 -6.38 10.35 2.72
N LEU A 6 -6.92 9.15 2.50
CA LEU A 6 -8.10 8.64 3.18
C LEU A 6 -7.68 7.91 4.45
N GLN A 7 -8.10 8.42 5.61
CA GLN A 7 -7.82 7.81 6.90
C GLN A 7 -9.09 7.20 7.49
N GLY A 8 -8.97 6.03 8.10
CA GLY A 8 -10.11 5.38 8.75
C GLY A 8 -9.75 4.03 9.36
N LEU A 9 -10.67 3.50 10.15
CA LEU A 9 -10.57 2.20 10.80
C LEU A 9 -10.40 1.05 9.78
N PRO A 10 -9.89 -0.13 10.20
CA PRO A 10 -9.91 -1.32 9.36
C PRO A 10 -11.35 -1.67 8.97
N GLY A 11 -11.55 -2.17 7.75
CA GLY A 11 -12.86 -2.65 7.32
C GLY A 11 -13.91 -1.57 7.05
N VAL A 12 -13.62 -0.27 7.24
CA VAL A 12 -14.58 0.83 6.96
C VAL A 12 -14.87 1.02 5.45
N GLY A 13 -14.17 0.31 4.58
CA GLY A 13 -14.38 0.35 3.13
C GLY A 13 -13.45 1.29 2.35
N LYS A 14 -12.29 1.66 2.91
CA LYS A 14 -11.27 2.48 2.21
C LYS A 14 -10.86 1.85 0.88
N THR A 15 -10.49 0.57 0.88
CA THR A 15 -10.15 -0.19 -0.32
C THR A 15 -11.28 -0.22 -1.34
N THR A 16 -12.52 -0.41 -0.88
CA THR A 16 -13.69 -0.36 -1.76
C THR A 16 -13.84 1.01 -2.43
N LEU A 17 -13.65 2.11 -1.69
CA LEU A 17 -13.67 3.46 -2.23
C LEU A 17 -12.52 3.68 -3.23
N THR A 18 -11.30 3.25 -2.89
CA THR A 18 -10.13 3.36 -3.76
C THR A 18 -10.34 2.63 -5.09
N LYS A 19 -10.89 1.41 -5.07
CA LYS A 19 -11.25 0.66 -6.28
C LYS A 19 -12.29 1.40 -7.13
N LYS A 20 -13.32 1.98 -6.50
CA LYS A 20 -14.33 2.79 -7.21
C LYS A 20 -13.70 4.02 -7.86
N ILE A 21 -12.78 4.70 -7.19
CA ILE A 21 -12.03 5.83 -7.75
C ILE A 21 -11.19 5.37 -8.95
N ALA A 22 -10.44 4.28 -8.82
CA ALA A 22 -9.63 3.72 -9.90
C ALA A 22 -10.47 3.42 -11.15
N ASN A 23 -11.60 2.73 -10.97
CA ASN A 23 -12.51 2.39 -12.06
C ASN A 23 -13.10 3.66 -12.70
N LYS A 24 -13.53 4.64 -11.90
CA LYS A 24 -14.09 5.88 -12.44
C LYS A 24 -13.07 6.68 -13.23
N LEU A 25 -11.80 6.72 -12.81
CA LEU A 25 -10.71 7.36 -13.54
C LEU A 25 -10.45 6.65 -14.88
N LYS A 26 -10.47 5.32 -14.88
CA LYS A 26 -10.35 4.51 -16.09
C LYS A 26 -11.51 4.78 -17.07
N ASP A 27 -12.75 4.87 -16.58
CA ASP A 27 -13.92 5.20 -17.40
C ASP A 27 -13.81 6.59 -18.06
N LEU A 28 -13.07 7.50 -17.41
CA LEU A 28 -12.79 8.85 -17.92
C LEU A 28 -11.53 8.92 -18.80
N ALA A 29 -10.94 7.77 -19.16
CA ALA A 29 -9.68 7.66 -19.92
C ALA A 29 -8.52 8.43 -19.27
N VAL A 30 -8.48 8.49 -17.94
CA VAL A 30 -7.37 9.08 -17.19
C VAL A 30 -6.34 8.00 -16.86
N ASP A 31 -5.10 8.22 -17.25
CA ASP A 31 -3.98 7.34 -16.92
C ASP A 31 -3.75 7.28 -15.41
N VAL A 32 -4.08 6.13 -14.83
CA VAL A 32 -3.92 5.83 -13.41
C VAL A 32 -3.09 4.57 -13.23
N THR A 33 -2.06 4.64 -12.39
CA THR A 33 -1.29 3.49 -11.93
C THR A 33 -1.47 3.31 -10.43
N GLY A 34 -1.09 2.16 -9.90
CA GLY A 34 -1.19 1.93 -8.46
C GLY A 34 -1.41 0.48 -8.09
N PHE A 35 -1.66 0.30 -6.80
CA PHE A 35 -2.01 -0.98 -6.21
C PHE A 35 -2.95 -0.77 -5.02
N TYR A 36 -3.61 -1.86 -4.64
CA TYR A 36 -4.35 -1.97 -3.41
C TYR A 36 -4.01 -3.26 -2.68
N THR A 37 -4.21 -3.30 -1.37
CA THR A 37 -4.02 -4.48 -0.52
C THR A 37 -5.36 -5.17 -0.31
N GLU A 38 -5.40 -6.49 -0.44
CA GLU A 38 -6.56 -7.30 -0.13
C GLU A 38 -6.31 -8.20 1.06
N GLU A 39 -7.31 -8.26 1.95
CA GLU A 39 -7.31 -9.19 3.06
C GLU A 39 -7.66 -10.60 2.57
N LEU A 40 -6.76 -11.56 2.78
CA LEU A 40 -6.97 -12.95 2.45
C LEU A 40 -7.60 -13.67 3.64
N ARG A 41 -8.77 -14.28 3.40
CA ARG A 41 -9.52 -15.05 4.41
C ARG A 41 -9.79 -16.47 3.94
N GLU A 42 -9.75 -17.40 4.89
CA GLU A 42 -10.13 -18.79 4.73
C GLU A 42 -10.97 -19.21 5.93
N ASN A 43 -12.14 -19.83 5.70
CA ASN A 43 -13.06 -20.22 6.77
C ASN A 43 -13.40 -19.08 7.76
N ASN A 44 -13.62 -17.87 7.25
CA ASN A 44 -13.79 -16.62 8.03
C ASN A 44 -12.59 -16.14 8.85
N TYR A 45 -11.47 -16.87 8.86
CA TYR A 45 -10.24 -16.45 9.50
C TYR A 45 -9.35 -15.70 8.52
N ARG A 46 -8.76 -14.59 8.98
CA ARG A 46 -7.74 -13.89 8.21
C ARG A 46 -6.45 -14.69 8.22
N ILE A 47 -5.96 -15.04 7.03
CA ILE A 47 -4.74 -15.83 6.82
C ILE A 47 -3.60 -15.01 6.21
N GLY A 48 -3.86 -13.81 5.71
CA GLY A 48 -2.83 -12.94 5.20
C GLY A 48 -3.35 -11.72 4.47
N PHE A 49 -2.44 -11.10 3.72
CA PHE A 49 -2.68 -9.94 2.89
C PHE A 49 -1.95 -10.11 1.56
N ASP A 50 -2.65 -9.80 0.48
CA ASP A 50 -2.08 -9.72 -0.86
C ASP A 50 -1.99 -8.28 -1.30
N VAL A 51 -1.00 -7.99 -2.12
CA VAL A 51 -0.95 -6.76 -2.90
C VAL A 51 -1.44 -7.07 -4.32
N VAL A 52 -2.29 -6.21 -4.85
CA VAL A 52 -2.88 -6.33 -6.19
C VAL A 52 -2.73 -5.01 -6.92
N THR A 53 -2.12 -5.05 -8.10
CA THR A 53 -1.93 -3.88 -8.95
C THR A 53 -3.21 -3.54 -9.72
N LEU A 54 -3.31 -2.30 -10.24
CA LEU A 54 -4.45 -1.91 -11.08
C LEU A 54 -4.51 -2.66 -12.42
N ASP A 55 -3.40 -3.25 -12.87
CA ASP A 55 -3.33 -4.19 -14.00
C ASP A 55 -3.56 -5.66 -13.59
N ASN A 56 -4.11 -5.90 -12.39
CA ASN A 56 -4.53 -7.20 -11.85
C ASN A 56 -3.42 -8.23 -11.61
N LYS A 57 -2.15 -7.80 -11.51
CA LYS A 57 -1.09 -8.67 -11.01
C LYS A 57 -1.19 -8.76 -9.49
N ARG A 58 -0.94 -9.95 -8.94
CA ARG A 58 -1.07 -10.25 -7.50
C ARG A 58 0.24 -10.78 -6.94
N GLY A 59 0.55 -10.39 -5.71
CA GLY A 59 1.71 -10.87 -4.95
C GLY A 59 1.41 -10.93 -3.46
N ILE A 60 2.22 -11.66 -2.71
CA ILE A 60 2.07 -11.79 -1.26
C ILE A 60 2.64 -10.54 -0.59
N LEU A 61 1.83 -9.88 0.25
CA LEU A 61 2.35 -8.87 1.19
C LEU A 61 2.70 -9.53 2.52
N ALA A 62 1.77 -10.31 3.07
CA ALA A 62 1.96 -10.97 4.36
C ALA A 62 1.14 -12.25 4.50
N ARG A 63 1.63 -13.16 5.35
CA ARG A 63 0.94 -14.41 5.72
C ARG A 63 1.00 -14.62 7.22
N LYS A 64 0.05 -15.39 7.75
CA LYS A 64 0.03 -15.74 9.17
C LYS A 64 1.33 -16.47 9.53
N THR A 65 1.99 -16.03 10.59
CA THR A 65 3.24 -16.61 11.08
C THR A 65 2.99 -18.03 11.58
N ASN A 66 3.82 -18.98 11.14
CA ASN A 66 3.78 -20.38 11.55
C ASN A 66 4.93 -20.72 12.53
N ALA A 67 4.84 -21.87 13.20
CA ALA A 67 5.96 -22.37 14.02
C ALA A 67 7.21 -22.58 13.15
N GLY A 68 8.34 -21.98 13.54
CA GLY A 68 9.59 -22.00 12.76
C GLY A 68 9.78 -20.84 11.78
N ASP A 69 8.82 -19.91 11.70
CA ASP A 69 8.94 -18.73 10.86
C ASP A 69 9.92 -17.70 11.47
N ASN A 70 11.07 -17.57 10.81
CA ASN A 70 12.16 -16.66 11.18
C ASN A 70 12.12 -15.33 10.41
N SER A 71 10.96 -14.91 9.90
CA SER A 71 10.84 -13.65 9.18
C SER A 71 11.30 -12.47 10.04
N LYS A 72 12.19 -11.66 9.46
CA LYS A 72 12.72 -10.43 10.06
C LYS A 72 11.65 -9.35 10.23
N TYR A 73 10.60 -9.39 9.41
CA TYR A 73 9.57 -8.35 9.34
C TYR A 73 8.23 -8.93 9.77
N LYS A 74 7.71 -8.48 10.92
CA LYS A 74 6.46 -8.98 11.50
C LYS A 74 5.56 -7.84 11.95
N VAL A 75 4.24 -8.01 11.78
CA VAL A 75 3.21 -7.14 12.36
C VAL A 75 2.15 -8.03 13.00
N GLY A 76 2.10 -8.06 14.33
CA GLY A 76 1.25 -8.99 15.06
C GLY A 76 1.58 -10.44 14.71
N ASN A 77 0.57 -11.21 14.29
CA ASN A 77 0.71 -12.62 13.91
C ASN A 77 0.99 -12.83 12.42
N TYR A 78 1.52 -11.81 11.73
CA TYR A 78 1.77 -11.86 10.30
C TYR A 78 3.24 -11.58 10.00
N SER A 79 3.83 -12.44 9.17
CA SER A 79 5.15 -12.26 8.59
C SER A 79 5.03 -11.56 7.25
N VAL A 80 5.84 -10.53 7.05
CA VAL A 80 5.78 -9.66 5.86
C VAL A 80 6.82 -10.11 4.84
N HIS A 81 6.38 -10.31 3.60
CA HIS A 81 7.19 -10.78 2.47
C HIS A 81 7.68 -9.59 1.65
N ILE A 82 8.65 -8.85 2.17
CA ILE A 82 9.11 -7.58 1.58
C ILE A 82 9.63 -7.74 0.16
N GLU A 83 10.39 -8.79 -0.12
CA GLU A 83 10.94 -9.01 -1.47
C GLU A 83 9.84 -9.27 -2.50
N GLU A 84 8.80 -10.01 -2.15
CA GLU A 84 7.66 -10.26 -3.06
C GLU A 84 6.82 -9.00 -3.28
N PHE A 85 6.58 -8.25 -2.19
CA PHE A 85 5.94 -6.95 -2.27
C PHE A 85 6.71 -5.99 -3.19
N GLU A 86 8.02 -5.86 -2.99
CA GLU A 86 8.87 -4.95 -3.77
C GLU A 86 8.92 -5.33 -5.26
N LYS A 87 9.07 -6.62 -5.58
CA LYS A 87 9.07 -7.12 -6.96
C LYS A 87 7.83 -6.70 -7.73
N LEU A 88 6.67 -6.63 -7.06
CA LEU A 88 5.42 -6.24 -7.69
C LEU A 88 5.19 -4.72 -7.71
N VAL A 89 5.52 -4.05 -6.62
CA VAL A 89 5.06 -2.68 -6.34
C VAL A 89 6.05 -1.63 -6.84
N LEU A 90 7.35 -1.87 -6.74
CA LEU A 90 8.36 -0.87 -7.14
C LEU A 90 8.25 -0.47 -8.63
N PRO A 91 8.04 -1.39 -9.58
CA PRO A 91 7.92 -1.03 -11.01
C PRO A 91 6.75 -0.08 -11.33
N ILE A 92 5.74 0.01 -10.46
CA ILE A 92 4.61 0.92 -10.61
C ILE A 92 5.07 2.37 -10.52
N PHE A 93 6.06 2.65 -9.67
CA PHE A 93 6.57 3.99 -9.42
C PHE A 93 7.38 4.56 -10.59
N ASP A 94 7.97 3.71 -11.42
CA ASP A 94 8.75 4.11 -12.59
C ASP A 94 7.86 4.64 -13.73
N ASN A 95 6.59 4.26 -13.74
CA ASN A 95 5.65 4.54 -14.83
C ASN A 95 4.52 5.50 -14.45
N VAL A 96 4.63 6.22 -13.34
CA VAL A 96 3.58 7.14 -12.89
C VAL A 96 3.48 8.32 -13.86
N LYS A 97 2.31 8.49 -14.49
CA LYS A 97 2.05 9.59 -15.43
C LYS A 97 1.41 10.79 -14.76
N SER A 98 0.22 10.61 -14.19
CA SER A 98 -0.58 11.74 -13.66
C SER A 98 -1.22 11.45 -12.31
N ILE A 99 -1.72 10.23 -12.10
CA ILE A 99 -2.36 9.80 -10.85
C ILE A 99 -1.78 8.45 -10.42
N ILE A 100 -1.42 8.35 -9.14
CA ILE A 100 -1.09 7.08 -8.49
C ILE A 100 -2.04 6.78 -7.34
N ILE A 101 -2.49 5.52 -7.28
CA ILE A 101 -3.29 4.96 -6.20
C ILE A 101 -2.40 4.09 -5.30
N ILE A 102 -2.45 4.33 -3.98
CA ILE A 102 -1.67 3.60 -2.98
C ILE A 102 -2.58 3.21 -1.80
N ASP A 103 -3.07 1.98 -1.80
CA ASP A 103 -3.89 1.45 -0.71
C ASP A 103 -3.23 0.18 -0.14
N GLU A 104 -2.57 0.17 1.00
CA GLU A 104 -2.49 1.16 2.08
C GLU A 104 -1.03 1.59 2.31
N ILE A 105 -0.83 2.82 2.81
CA ILE A 105 0.44 3.26 3.41
C ILE A 105 0.42 2.83 4.88
N GLY A 106 0.71 1.56 5.13
CA GLY A 106 0.62 0.93 6.44
C GLY A 106 1.96 0.46 7.01
N LYS A 107 1.91 -0.14 8.21
CA LYS A 107 3.12 -0.64 8.90
C LYS A 107 3.84 -1.73 8.11
N MET A 108 3.10 -2.57 7.37
CA MET A 108 3.67 -3.72 6.65
C MET A 108 4.49 -3.26 5.44
N GLU A 109 3.91 -2.40 4.61
CA GLU A 109 4.53 -1.85 3.41
C GLU A 109 5.73 -0.96 3.75
N MET A 110 5.66 -0.25 4.88
CA MET A 110 6.70 0.65 5.39
C MET A 110 7.92 -0.07 6.00
N PHE A 111 7.99 -1.40 5.93
CA PHE A 111 9.26 -2.10 6.15
C PHE A 111 10.20 -1.98 4.94
N SER A 112 9.67 -1.80 3.72
CA SER A 112 10.48 -1.51 2.53
C SER A 112 10.97 -0.07 2.56
N LYS A 113 12.29 0.12 2.58
CA LYS A 113 12.92 1.45 2.52
C LYS A 113 12.82 2.06 1.13
N THR A 114 12.93 1.23 0.10
CA THR A 114 12.78 1.64 -1.30
C THR A 114 11.35 2.11 -1.59
N PHE A 115 10.35 1.43 -1.03
CA PHE A 115 8.96 1.87 -1.11
C PHE A 115 8.73 3.19 -0.38
N GLN A 116 9.27 3.35 0.84
CA GLN A 116 9.21 4.62 1.59
C GLN A 116 9.72 5.82 0.76
N ALA A 117 10.90 5.67 0.14
CA ALA A 117 11.49 6.71 -0.69
C ALA A 117 10.63 7.03 -1.93
N ASN A 118 10.06 6.00 -2.55
CA ASN A 118 9.18 6.17 -3.70
C ASN A 118 7.86 6.88 -3.35
N VAL A 119 7.25 6.52 -2.21
CA VAL A 119 6.07 7.21 -1.66
C VAL A 119 6.37 8.69 -1.41
N GLU A 120 7.51 8.99 -0.79
CA GLU A 120 7.94 10.38 -0.55
C GLU A 120 8.13 11.15 -1.86
N ARG A 121 8.79 10.54 -2.85
CA ARG A 121 8.98 11.13 -4.18
C ARG A 121 7.66 11.49 -4.85
N VAL A 122 6.69 10.57 -4.93
CA VAL A 122 5.41 10.85 -5.60
C VAL A 122 4.53 11.83 -4.83
N ILE A 123 4.62 11.86 -3.49
CA ILE A 123 3.88 12.84 -2.67
C ILE A 123 4.43 14.26 -2.89
N THR A 124 5.75 14.41 -3.04
CA THR A 124 6.41 15.71 -3.19
C THR A 124 6.34 16.24 -4.62
N ASP A 125 6.38 15.38 -5.63
CA ASP A 125 6.31 15.74 -7.06
C ASP A 125 5.01 16.48 -7.42
N LYS A 126 5.10 17.71 -7.95
CA LYS A 126 3.95 18.58 -8.30
C LYS A 126 3.15 18.13 -9.51
N SER A 127 3.73 17.29 -10.36
CA SER A 127 3.07 16.74 -11.55
C SER A 127 2.18 15.53 -11.24
N ILE A 128 2.45 14.85 -10.12
CA ILE A 128 1.75 13.63 -9.71
C ILE A 128 0.68 13.95 -8.67
N ARG A 129 -0.52 13.39 -8.87
CA ARG A 129 -1.60 13.38 -7.86
C ARG A 129 -1.62 12.01 -7.19
N VAL A 130 -1.62 12.01 -5.86
CA VAL A 130 -1.66 10.78 -5.07
C VAL A 130 -3.03 10.60 -4.44
N VAL A 131 -3.64 9.43 -4.62
CA VAL A 131 -4.77 8.95 -3.83
C VAL A 131 -4.28 7.80 -2.97
N ALA A 132 -4.14 8.02 -1.68
CA ALA A 132 -3.64 7.00 -0.76
C ALA A 132 -4.62 6.73 0.37
N THR A 133 -4.52 5.56 0.98
CA THR A 133 -5.19 5.25 2.23
C THR A 133 -4.16 5.04 3.34
N GLN A 134 -4.56 5.29 4.59
CA GLN A 134 -3.76 4.94 5.77
C GLN A 134 -4.66 4.50 6.92
N HIS A 135 -4.14 3.64 7.79
CA HIS A 135 -4.80 3.28 9.03
C HIS A 135 -4.89 4.47 9.98
N GLN A 136 -5.96 4.60 10.76
CA GLN A 136 -6.08 5.72 11.71
C GLN A 136 -4.94 5.77 12.73
N SER A 137 -4.48 4.61 13.21
CA SER A 137 -3.36 4.51 14.16
C SER A 137 -1.97 4.58 13.51
N PHE A 138 -1.90 4.85 12.19
CA PHE A 138 -0.64 5.01 11.48
C PHE A 138 -0.66 6.32 10.68
N ASN A 139 0.13 7.30 11.15
CA ASN A 139 0.31 8.57 10.45
C ASN A 139 1.67 8.60 9.77
N TYR A 140 1.69 8.35 8.45
CA TYR A 140 2.92 8.37 7.67
C TYR A 140 3.64 9.73 7.74
N ARG A 141 2.87 10.84 7.79
CA ARG A 141 3.43 12.20 7.79
C ARG A 141 4.19 12.55 9.08
N GLU A 142 3.87 11.90 10.20
CA GLU A 142 4.59 12.12 11.45
C GLU A 142 5.90 11.34 11.51
N ARG A 143 5.99 10.19 10.84
CA ARG A 143 7.26 9.45 10.72
C ARG A 143 8.31 10.17 9.88
N GLY A 144 7.90 10.89 8.83
CA GLY A 144 8.83 11.70 8.03
C GLY A 144 9.51 12.84 8.82
N LYS A 145 8.98 13.20 10.00
CA LYS A 145 9.60 14.17 10.92
C LYS A 145 10.49 13.51 12.00
N GLN A 146 10.36 12.20 12.20
CA GLN A 146 11.22 11.42 13.08
C GLN A 146 12.31 10.74 12.23
N GLY A 147 13.21 11.56 11.68
CA GLY A 147 14.52 11.07 11.29
C GLY A 147 15.28 10.64 12.54
N GLN A 148 15.71 9.38 12.56
CA GLN A 148 16.60 8.75 13.56
C GLN A 148 16.01 8.58 14.97
N VAL A 149 15.63 7.35 15.32
CA VAL A 149 16.13 6.72 16.55
C VAL A 149 16.40 5.25 16.23
N THR A 150 17.66 4.88 16.40
CA THR A 150 18.21 3.52 16.38
C THR A 150 17.56 2.64 17.44
#